data_AF-A0A150PTK9-F1
#
_entry.id   AF-A0A150PTK9-F1
#
_cell.length_a   1.000
_cell.length_b   1.000
_cell.length_c   1.000
_cell.angle_alpha   90.00
_cell.angle_beta   90.00
_cell.angle_gamma   90.00
#
_symmetry.space_group_name_H-M   'P 1'
#
loop_
_entity.id
_entity.type
_entity.pdbx_description
1 polymer ?
#
loop_
_entity_poly.entity_id
_entity_poly.type
_entity_poly.pdbx_seq_one_letter_code
_entity_poly.pdbx_strand_id
1 'polypeptide(L)'
;MAATLSVGPGKTYATPCQAVSAAADNDVIEIDAAGNYDGDVCAIPRSGLTLRGVGGRAKIDAAGKSAGGKAIWVIQGDDTVVEDIEFSGATVPDQNGAGIRQEGVNLTVRGCYFHDNDDGILAGDKQGSTIVIEYTEFANNGFGDGQSHNVYINRVDKLVFQYNYSHHAKVGHLLKTRALENHILYNRLTGEDGNSSYEIDVPNGGKTILLGNLIQQGPSTDNGGIITYAVEGATNPSTSLFVVNNTVVNDRPNGGTFVNIASGVAPAVVRNNLFVGPGTIVTQQDAVQEGNVQGDAMFVDKAGFDYRLQVGSPAVDRGVLPGQAEGFDLTPRYHYVHPASAVGRMTVDTVD
;
A
#
# COMPACT_ATOMS: atom_id res chain seq x y z
N MET A 1 -16.11 15.70 26.01
CA MET A 1 -16.71 15.16 24.77
C MET A 1 -15.80 15.60 23.64
N ALA A 2 -15.54 14.74 22.66
CA ALA A 2 -14.83 15.12 21.45
C ALA A 2 -15.54 16.31 20.78
N ALA A 3 -14.78 17.34 20.43
CA ALA A 3 -15.26 18.49 19.69
C ALA A 3 -14.99 18.31 18.18
N THR A 4 -15.75 19.03 17.36
CA THR A 4 -15.49 19.16 15.92
C THR A 4 -14.97 20.56 15.64
N LEU A 5 -13.77 20.65 15.07
CA LEU A 5 -13.12 21.89 14.66
C LEU A 5 -13.24 22.02 13.14
N SER A 6 -13.86 23.09 12.67
CA SER A 6 -14.02 23.35 11.22
C SER A 6 -12.91 24.24 10.68
N VAL A 7 -12.31 23.80 9.58
CA VAL A 7 -11.20 24.45 8.88
C VAL A 7 -11.63 24.86 7.47
N GLY A 8 -11.21 26.05 7.03
CA GLY A 8 -11.37 26.52 5.65
C GLY A 8 -12.00 27.91 5.53
N PRO A 9 -12.38 28.33 4.30
CA PRO A 9 -12.89 29.68 4.05
C PRO A 9 -14.11 30.03 4.91
N GLY A 10 -13.99 31.09 5.72
CA GLY A 10 -15.06 31.55 6.61
C GLY A 10 -15.34 30.65 7.82
N LYS A 11 -14.50 29.64 8.09
CA LYS A 11 -14.59 28.78 9.28
C LYS A 11 -13.79 29.35 10.45
N THR A 12 -13.90 28.71 11.61
CA THR A 12 -13.19 29.13 12.84
C THR A 12 -11.68 29.09 12.70
N TYR A 13 -11.15 28.07 12.02
CA TYR A 13 -9.72 27.92 11.74
C TYR A 13 -9.48 28.10 10.24
N ALA A 14 -8.44 28.86 9.89
CA ALA A 14 -8.13 29.10 8.47
C ALA A 14 -7.37 27.92 7.85
N THR A 15 -6.55 27.21 8.65
CA THR A 15 -5.72 26.09 8.17
C THR A 15 -5.79 24.86 9.10
N PRO A 16 -5.54 23.65 8.57
CA PRO A 16 -5.50 22.42 9.36
C PRO A 16 -4.59 22.51 10.60
N CYS A 17 -3.38 23.04 10.44
CA CYS A 17 -2.40 23.11 11.52
C CYS A 17 -2.78 24.12 12.62
N GLN A 18 -3.58 25.14 12.30
CA GLN A 18 -4.19 25.99 13.31
C GLN A 18 -5.22 25.23 14.16
N ALA A 19 -6.06 24.40 13.53
CA ALA A 19 -6.99 23.55 14.24
C ALA A 19 -6.28 22.48 15.07
N VAL A 20 -5.23 21.83 14.53
CA VAL A 20 -4.39 20.88 15.28
C VAL A 20 -3.82 21.51 16.55
N SER A 21 -3.37 22.77 16.46
CA SER A 21 -2.83 23.49 17.62
C SER A 21 -3.87 23.76 18.71
N ALA A 22 -5.14 23.87 18.33
CA ALA A 22 -6.25 24.12 19.24
C ALA A 22 -6.96 22.85 19.74
N ALA A 23 -6.75 21.73 19.03
CA ALA A 23 -7.42 20.46 19.32
C ALA A 23 -6.97 19.86 20.67
N ALA A 24 -7.92 19.20 21.32
CA ALA A 24 -7.67 18.24 22.39
C ALA A 24 -7.61 16.82 21.82
N ASP A 25 -7.17 15.85 22.63
CA ASP A 25 -7.20 14.45 22.23
C ASP A 25 -8.63 14.00 21.90
N ASN A 26 -8.76 13.15 20.89
CA ASN A 26 -10.01 12.61 20.36
C ASN A 26 -10.91 13.60 19.61
N ASP A 27 -10.47 14.83 19.36
CA ASP A 27 -11.23 15.78 18.55
C ASP A 27 -11.25 15.39 17.06
N VAL A 28 -12.24 15.90 16.34
CA VAL A 28 -12.37 15.79 14.89
C VAL A 28 -12.06 17.14 14.26
N ILE A 29 -11.21 17.14 13.23
CA ILE A 29 -10.89 18.31 12.41
C ILE A 29 -11.47 18.09 11.02
N GLU A 30 -12.50 18.85 10.68
CA GLU A 30 -13.14 18.83 9.35
C GLU A 30 -12.56 19.94 8.47
N ILE A 31 -11.95 19.54 7.37
CA ILE A 31 -11.16 20.40 6.48
C ILE A 31 -11.92 20.59 5.17
N ASP A 32 -12.45 21.80 4.96
CA ASP A 32 -13.20 22.13 3.75
C ASP A 32 -12.30 22.05 2.52
N ALA A 33 -12.68 21.23 1.54
CA ALA A 33 -11.91 21.00 0.32
C ALA A 33 -11.83 22.25 -0.59
N ALA A 34 -12.64 23.27 -0.35
CA ALA A 34 -12.56 24.55 -1.07
C ALA A 34 -11.43 25.46 -0.59
N GLY A 35 -10.74 25.12 0.51
CA GLY A 35 -9.61 25.90 1.02
C GLY A 35 -8.31 25.69 0.23
N ASN A 36 -7.41 26.67 0.33
CA ASN A 36 -6.01 26.53 -0.07
C ASN A 36 -5.16 26.36 1.19
N TYR A 37 -4.41 25.26 1.28
CA TYR A 37 -3.58 24.89 2.43
C TYR A 37 -2.10 24.72 2.05
N ASP A 38 -1.65 25.36 0.97
CA ASP A 38 -0.26 25.33 0.49
C ASP A 38 0.73 25.70 1.61
N GLY A 39 1.63 24.76 1.92
CA GLY A 39 2.63 24.89 2.95
C GLY A 39 2.08 24.91 4.38
N ASP A 40 0.86 24.42 4.61
CA ASP A 40 0.34 24.18 5.96
C ASP A 40 0.83 22.83 6.50
N VAL A 41 2.08 22.84 6.96
CA VAL A 41 2.79 21.67 7.47
C VAL A 41 2.95 21.78 8.99
N CYS A 42 2.74 20.68 9.73
CA CYS A 42 2.89 20.68 11.19
C CYS A 42 3.15 19.29 11.78
N ALA A 43 3.61 19.29 13.04
CA ALA A 43 3.52 18.12 13.89
C ALA A 43 2.11 18.02 14.50
N ILE A 44 1.63 16.79 14.65
CA ILE A 44 0.30 16.45 15.20
C ILE A 44 0.54 15.66 16.49
N PRO A 45 0.60 16.32 17.66
CA PRO A 45 0.95 15.67 18.94
C PRO A 45 -0.23 15.08 19.71
N ARG A 46 -1.46 15.39 19.32
CA ARG A 46 -2.69 14.93 20.00
C ARG A 46 -3.08 13.55 19.53
N SER A 47 -3.52 12.72 20.46
CA SER A 47 -3.93 11.34 20.17
C SER A 47 -5.43 11.26 19.87
N GLY A 48 -5.84 10.22 19.15
CA GLY A 48 -7.24 9.96 18.77
C GLY A 48 -7.82 10.96 17.78
N LEU A 49 -7.01 11.85 17.18
CA LEU A 49 -7.52 12.83 16.24
C LEU A 49 -8.06 12.18 14.98
N THR A 50 -9.19 12.68 14.49
CA THR A 50 -9.65 12.43 13.12
C THR A 50 -9.46 13.69 12.29
N LEU A 51 -8.61 13.66 11.26
CA LEU A 51 -8.45 14.74 10.29
C LEU A 51 -9.11 14.32 8.99
N ARG A 52 -10.16 15.04 8.54
CA ARG A 52 -10.95 14.61 7.39
C ARG A 52 -11.30 15.72 6.43
N GLY A 53 -11.18 15.45 5.13
CA GLY A 53 -11.73 16.31 4.09
C GLY A 53 -13.26 16.35 4.11
N VAL A 54 -13.86 17.52 3.89
CA VAL A 54 -15.30 17.68 3.72
C VAL A 54 -15.60 18.45 2.43
N GLY A 55 -16.64 18.04 1.71
CA GLY A 55 -16.95 18.59 0.38
C GLY A 55 -16.02 18.09 -0.74
N GLY A 56 -15.20 17.08 -0.46
CA GLY A 56 -14.20 16.50 -1.36
C GLY A 56 -12.90 16.24 -0.62
N ARG A 57 -11.84 15.96 -1.39
CA ARG A 57 -10.51 15.77 -0.85
C ARG A 57 -9.85 17.12 -0.57
N ALA A 58 -9.50 17.40 0.70
CA ALA A 58 -8.78 18.62 1.04
C ALA A 58 -7.32 18.52 0.58
N LYS A 59 -6.79 19.58 -0.02
CA LYS A 59 -5.48 19.54 -0.69
C LYS A 59 -4.41 20.26 0.10
N ILE A 60 -3.33 19.56 0.39
CA ILE A 60 -2.19 20.09 1.15
C ILE A 60 -0.94 19.84 0.34
N ASP A 61 -0.55 20.86 -0.43
CA ASP A 61 0.75 20.90 -1.08
C ASP A 61 1.80 21.36 -0.07
N ALA A 62 2.96 20.71 -0.01
CA ALA A 62 4.03 21.09 0.92
C ALA A 62 4.59 22.50 0.62
N ALA A 63 4.51 22.95 -0.63
CA ALA A 63 4.96 24.25 -1.12
C ALA A 63 6.38 24.62 -0.67
N GLY A 64 7.30 23.64 -0.72
CA GLY A 64 8.69 23.78 -0.29
C GLY A 64 8.91 23.85 1.23
N LYS A 65 7.88 23.57 2.03
CA LYS A 65 7.96 23.49 3.49
C LYS A 65 7.86 22.05 3.98
N SER A 66 8.33 21.82 5.19
CA SER A 66 8.14 20.56 5.90
C SER A 66 8.11 20.78 7.41
N ALA A 67 7.30 19.98 8.10
CA ALA A 67 7.29 19.89 9.54
C ALA A 67 8.53 19.12 10.02
N GLY A 68 9.35 19.78 10.85
CA GLY A 68 10.54 19.17 11.44
C GLY A 68 11.61 18.72 10.43
N GLY A 69 11.57 19.21 9.18
CA GLY A 69 12.44 18.72 8.11
C GLY A 69 12.09 17.31 7.62
N LYS A 70 10.86 16.83 7.85
CA LYS A 70 10.46 15.44 7.61
C LYS A 70 9.28 15.25 6.66
N ALA A 71 8.17 15.97 6.86
CA ALA A 71 6.92 15.67 6.15
C ALA A 71 5.96 16.86 6.08
N ILE A 72 4.87 16.72 5.33
CA ILE A 72 3.71 17.63 5.44
C ILE A 72 3.13 17.50 6.85
N TRP A 73 2.75 16.29 7.25
CA TRP A 73 2.30 15.99 8.61
C TRP A 73 3.22 15.01 9.31
N VAL A 74 3.74 15.40 10.49
CA VAL A 74 4.46 14.52 11.40
C VAL A 74 3.52 14.10 12.52
N ILE A 75 2.96 12.90 12.44
CA ILE A 75 1.95 12.39 13.38
C ILE A 75 2.66 11.75 14.57
N GLN A 76 2.62 12.42 15.71
CA GLN A 76 3.23 11.99 16.96
C GLN A 76 2.22 11.40 17.94
N GLY A 77 0.97 11.85 17.86
CA GLY A 77 -0.12 11.30 18.65
C GLY A 77 -0.51 9.90 18.21
N ASP A 78 -1.05 9.14 19.15
CA ASP A 78 -1.50 7.77 18.92
C ASP A 78 -2.92 7.76 18.31
N ASP A 79 -3.34 6.65 17.71
CA ASP A 79 -4.72 6.39 17.25
C ASP A 79 -5.27 7.46 16.29
N THR A 80 -4.42 8.01 15.42
CA THR A 80 -4.83 9.05 14.47
C THR A 80 -5.54 8.44 13.25
N VAL A 81 -6.58 9.12 12.79
CA VAL A 81 -7.34 8.79 11.58
C VAL A 81 -7.21 9.95 10.59
N VAL A 82 -6.82 9.64 9.35
CA VAL A 82 -6.70 10.61 8.25
C VAL A 82 -7.58 10.16 7.09
N GLU A 83 -8.52 11.02 6.68
CA GLU A 83 -9.53 10.68 5.67
C GLU A 83 -9.66 11.75 4.61
N ASP A 84 -9.78 11.35 3.34
CA ASP A 84 -10.09 12.26 2.24
C ASP A 84 -9.16 13.49 2.18
N ILE A 85 -7.85 13.27 2.28
CA ILE A 85 -6.81 14.31 2.13
C ILE A 85 -5.87 13.99 0.93
N GLU A 86 -5.47 15.03 0.20
CA GLU A 86 -4.46 15.00 -0.87
C GLU A 86 -3.16 15.58 -0.33
N PHE A 87 -2.08 14.81 -0.38
CA PHE A 87 -0.75 15.20 0.07
C PHE A 87 0.22 15.23 -1.11
N SER A 88 0.82 16.40 -1.37
CA SER A 88 1.72 16.56 -2.51
C SER A 88 2.95 17.40 -2.25
N GLY A 89 4.01 17.17 -3.03
CA GLY A 89 5.16 18.07 -3.13
C GLY A 89 6.13 18.03 -1.95
N ALA A 90 6.00 17.08 -1.03
CA ALA A 90 6.92 16.98 0.10
C ALA A 90 8.31 16.52 -0.37
N THR A 91 9.28 17.43 -0.31
CA THR A 91 10.71 17.12 -0.53
C THR A 91 11.53 17.76 0.58
N VAL A 92 12.51 17.02 1.10
CA VAL A 92 13.43 17.51 2.15
C VAL A 92 14.90 17.22 1.77
N PRO A 93 15.90 17.90 2.38
CA PRO A 93 17.30 17.69 2.04
C PRO A 93 17.80 16.24 2.16
N ASP A 94 17.20 15.47 3.06
CA ASP A 94 17.51 14.06 3.29
C ASP A 94 16.85 13.11 2.26
N GLN A 95 16.11 13.64 1.28
CA GLN A 95 15.51 12.91 0.15
C GLN A 95 14.45 11.86 0.56
N ASN A 96 13.79 12.10 1.70
CA ASN A 96 12.74 11.25 2.26
C ASN A 96 11.57 12.07 2.83
N GLY A 97 11.32 13.23 2.22
CA GLY A 97 10.21 14.12 2.55
C GLY A 97 8.88 13.41 2.34
N ALA A 98 8.13 13.20 3.41
CA ALA A 98 6.91 12.39 3.35
C ALA A 98 5.62 13.22 3.28
N GLY A 99 4.56 12.69 2.66
CA GLY A 99 3.21 13.20 2.90
C GLY A 99 2.84 13.05 4.39
N ILE A 100 3.01 11.85 4.92
CA ILE A 100 2.91 11.57 6.37
C ILE A 100 4.18 10.92 6.89
N ARG A 101 4.76 11.48 7.96
CA ARG A 101 5.71 10.80 8.83
C ARG A 101 4.97 10.30 10.07
N GLN A 102 4.79 8.98 10.19
CA GLN A 102 4.12 8.38 11.35
C GLN A 102 5.15 8.05 12.45
N GLU A 103 4.98 8.67 13.63
CA GLU A 103 5.81 8.48 14.84
C GLU A 103 4.99 7.94 16.04
N GLY A 104 3.66 8.13 16.03
CA GLY A 104 2.71 7.59 17.02
C GLY A 104 2.36 6.11 16.84
N VAL A 105 1.70 5.52 17.84
CA VAL A 105 1.09 4.18 17.78
C VAL A 105 -0.23 4.27 17.03
N ASN A 106 -0.45 3.35 16.09
CA ASN A 106 -1.66 3.24 15.27
C ASN A 106 -1.89 4.43 14.32
N LEU A 107 -2.30 4.09 13.09
CA LEU A 107 -2.70 5.05 12.08
C LEU A 107 -3.75 4.41 11.19
N THR A 108 -4.84 5.13 10.91
CA THR A 108 -5.78 4.76 9.84
C THR A 108 -5.73 5.83 8.75
N VAL A 109 -5.50 5.42 7.50
CA VAL A 109 -5.56 6.29 6.32
C VAL A 109 -6.64 5.76 5.37
N ARG A 110 -7.59 6.62 4.98
CA ARG A 110 -8.74 6.24 4.14
C ARG A 110 -9.04 7.28 3.07
N GLY A 111 -9.30 6.87 1.83
CA GLY A 111 -9.77 7.79 0.77
C GLY A 111 -8.74 8.87 0.35
N CYS A 112 -7.49 8.74 0.79
CA CYS A 112 -6.47 9.75 0.60
C CYS A 112 -5.77 9.59 -0.76
N TYR A 113 -4.98 10.59 -1.13
CA TYR A 113 -4.10 10.53 -2.30
C TYR A 113 -2.75 11.15 -1.98
N PHE A 114 -1.68 10.39 -2.19
CA PHE A 114 -0.31 10.81 -1.95
C PHE A 114 0.46 10.80 -3.26
N HIS A 115 0.92 11.97 -3.71
CA HIS A 115 1.66 12.04 -4.95
C HIS A 115 2.74 13.10 -5.00
N ASP A 116 3.76 12.85 -5.81
CA ASP A 116 4.86 13.79 -6.03
C ASP A 116 5.57 14.23 -4.74
N ASN A 117 5.63 13.33 -3.76
CA ASN A 117 6.47 13.44 -2.57
C ASN A 117 7.75 12.61 -2.76
N ASP A 118 8.79 12.82 -1.95
CA ASP A 118 9.89 11.85 -1.88
C ASP A 118 9.31 10.51 -1.35
N ASP A 119 8.55 10.54 -0.24
CA ASP A 119 7.79 9.39 0.28
C ASP A 119 6.29 9.71 0.38
N GLY A 120 5.40 8.78 0.02
CA GLY A 120 3.97 8.99 0.29
C GLY A 120 3.69 8.91 1.80
N ILE A 121 3.97 7.75 2.40
CA ILE A 121 3.96 7.53 3.85
C ILE A 121 5.28 6.92 4.28
N LEU A 122 5.91 7.50 5.32
CA LEU A 122 7.11 6.96 5.96
C LEU A 122 6.86 6.76 7.47
N ALA A 123 6.51 5.53 7.87
CA ALA A 123 6.29 5.17 9.26
C ALA A 123 7.57 4.70 9.95
N GLY A 124 7.84 5.22 11.15
CA GLY A 124 8.96 4.78 12.00
C GLY A 124 8.69 3.46 12.72
N ASP A 125 9.70 3.00 13.48
CA ASP A 125 9.55 1.83 14.34
C ASP A 125 8.62 2.13 15.51
N LYS A 126 7.61 1.28 15.70
CA LYS A 126 6.65 1.43 16.79
C LYS A 126 6.02 0.10 17.18
N GLN A 127 6.53 -0.50 18.25
CA GLN A 127 5.93 -1.69 18.86
C GLN A 127 4.50 -1.41 19.32
N GLY A 128 3.60 -2.37 19.16
CA GLY A 128 2.18 -2.24 19.48
C GLY A 128 1.35 -1.55 18.40
N SER A 129 1.98 -1.05 17.34
CA SER A 129 1.31 -0.27 16.30
C SER A 129 0.65 -1.15 15.24
N THR A 130 -0.61 -0.87 14.95
CA THR A 130 -1.34 -1.35 13.78
C THR A 130 -1.61 -0.19 12.84
N ILE A 131 -1.12 -0.29 11.61
CA ILE A 131 -1.37 0.69 10.55
C ILE A 131 -2.38 0.09 9.58
N VAL A 132 -3.46 0.83 9.32
CA VAL A 132 -4.51 0.49 8.35
C VAL A 132 -4.50 1.53 7.24
N ILE A 133 -4.36 1.10 6.00
CA ILE A 133 -4.43 1.95 4.81
C ILE A 133 -5.45 1.32 3.86
N GLU A 134 -6.50 2.06 3.54
CA GLU A 134 -7.55 1.58 2.64
C GLU A 134 -8.13 2.63 1.71
N TYR A 135 -8.63 2.20 0.55
CA TYR A 135 -9.24 3.09 -0.45
C TYR A 135 -8.35 4.29 -0.83
N THR A 136 -7.03 4.12 -0.74
CA THR A 136 -6.05 5.21 -0.87
C THR A 136 -5.23 5.01 -2.14
N GLU A 137 -4.92 6.13 -2.79
CA GLU A 137 -4.09 6.17 -3.99
C GLU A 137 -2.68 6.70 -3.67
N PHE A 138 -1.66 6.10 -4.28
CA PHE A 138 -0.27 6.52 -4.21
C PHE A 138 0.31 6.57 -5.62
N ALA A 139 0.83 7.72 -6.04
CA ALA A 139 1.34 7.91 -7.39
C ALA A 139 2.60 8.76 -7.41
N ASN A 140 3.57 8.45 -8.27
CA ASN A 140 4.69 9.36 -8.57
C ASN A 140 5.53 9.80 -7.35
N ASN A 141 5.50 9.06 -6.23
CA ASN A 141 6.39 9.32 -5.12
C ASN A 141 7.75 8.66 -5.37
N GLY A 142 8.79 9.20 -4.76
CA GLY A 142 10.17 8.74 -4.88
C GLY A 142 11.08 9.85 -5.40
N PHE A 143 12.26 9.94 -4.82
CA PHE A 143 13.36 10.80 -5.24
C PHE A 143 14.15 10.22 -6.44
N GLY A 144 13.96 8.94 -6.76
CA GLY A 144 14.73 8.22 -7.79
C GLY A 144 16.04 7.61 -7.29
N ASP A 145 16.23 7.56 -5.97
CA ASP A 145 17.40 6.98 -5.30
C ASP A 145 17.24 5.48 -4.94
N GLY A 146 16.02 4.94 -5.12
CA GLY A 146 15.67 3.59 -4.73
C GLY A 146 15.49 3.38 -3.22
N GLN A 147 15.50 4.45 -2.40
CA GLN A 147 15.31 4.41 -0.94
C GLN A 147 14.01 5.07 -0.48
N SER A 148 13.44 5.92 -1.32
CA SER A 148 12.18 6.64 -1.13
C SER A 148 11.06 5.96 -1.93
N HIS A 149 9.85 5.89 -1.40
CA HIS A 149 8.81 4.96 -1.84
C HIS A 149 7.40 5.55 -1.83
N ASN A 150 6.45 4.90 -2.51
CA ASN A 150 5.03 5.24 -2.34
C ASN A 150 4.58 5.02 -0.88
N VAL A 151 4.93 3.85 -0.31
CA VAL A 151 4.59 3.50 1.07
C VAL A 151 5.76 2.76 1.69
N TYR A 152 6.23 3.26 2.84
CA TYR A 152 7.26 2.63 3.63
C TYR A 152 6.83 2.53 5.10
N ILE A 153 6.49 1.31 5.50
CA ILE A 153 6.20 0.95 6.89
C ILE A 153 7.40 0.26 7.50
N ASN A 154 8.00 0.83 8.55
CA ASN A 154 9.10 0.18 9.28
C ASN A 154 8.57 -0.86 10.28
N ARG A 155 9.27 -1.12 11.39
CA ARG A 155 8.87 -2.19 12.32
C ARG A 155 7.67 -1.79 13.17
N VAL A 156 6.50 -2.30 12.80
CA VAL A 156 5.23 -2.22 13.54
C VAL A 156 4.65 -3.62 13.75
N ASP A 157 3.66 -3.78 14.62
CA ASP A 157 3.07 -5.09 14.89
C ASP A 157 2.26 -5.59 13.68
N LYS A 158 1.47 -4.70 13.07
CA LYS A 158 0.60 -5.09 11.95
C LYS A 158 0.43 -3.98 10.90
N LEU A 159 0.48 -4.39 9.63
CA LEU A 159 0.00 -3.59 8.50
C LEU A 159 -1.25 -4.26 7.91
N VAL A 160 -2.32 -3.50 7.72
CA VAL A 160 -3.45 -3.83 6.83
C VAL A 160 -3.43 -2.84 5.68
N PHE A 161 -3.16 -3.34 4.48
CA PHE A 161 -3.12 -2.57 3.25
C PHE A 161 -4.13 -3.17 2.28
N GLN A 162 -5.30 -2.53 2.13
CA GLN A 162 -6.41 -3.10 1.36
C GLN A 162 -7.14 -2.12 0.45
N TYR A 163 -7.61 -2.59 -0.71
CA TYR A 163 -8.40 -1.77 -1.65
C TYR A 163 -7.68 -0.51 -2.16
N ASN A 164 -6.35 -0.49 -2.07
CA ASN A 164 -5.53 0.64 -2.45
C ASN A 164 -5.10 0.54 -3.92
N TYR A 165 -4.63 1.67 -4.43
CA TYR A 165 -3.99 1.76 -5.73
C TYR A 165 -2.64 2.46 -5.59
N SER A 166 -1.56 1.71 -5.78
CA SER A 166 -0.21 2.25 -5.72
C SER A 166 0.47 2.00 -7.05
N HIS A 167 0.96 3.07 -7.69
CA HIS A 167 1.54 3.02 -9.02
C HIS A 167 2.65 4.06 -9.18
N HIS A 168 3.46 3.88 -10.22
CA HIS A 168 4.45 4.87 -10.65
C HIS A 168 5.42 5.36 -9.55
N ALA A 169 5.87 4.49 -8.64
CA ALA A 169 6.98 4.87 -7.78
C ALA A 169 8.23 5.17 -8.64
N LYS A 170 8.95 6.24 -8.33
CA LYS A 170 10.16 6.67 -9.04
C LYS A 170 11.36 5.88 -8.53
N VAL A 171 11.71 4.78 -9.21
CA VAL A 171 12.70 3.76 -8.80
C VAL A 171 12.33 3.01 -7.52
N GLY A 172 11.82 3.65 -6.47
CA GLY A 172 11.39 2.99 -5.25
C GLY A 172 10.31 1.93 -5.39
N HIS A 173 9.73 1.53 -4.27
CA HIS A 173 8.75 0.45 -4.23
C HIS A 173 7.33 1.00 -4.17
N LEU A 174 6.38 0.25 -4.74
CA LEU A 174 4.95 0.58 -4.59
C LEU A 174 4.49 0.34 -3.14
N LEU A 175 5.08 -0.67 -2.47
CA LEU A 175 4.91 -0.95 -1.04
C LEU A 175 6.19 -1.59 -0.46
N LYS A 176 6.76 -0.98 0.59
CA LYS A 176 7.80 -1.58 1.44
C LYS A 176 7.29 -1.70 2.87
N THR A 177 7.37 -2.88 3.47
CA THR A 177 6.91 -3.10 4.86
C THR A 177 7.82 -4.02 5.67
N ARG A 178 8.16 -3.60 6.89
CA ARG A 178 8.87 -4.41 7.90
C ARG A 178 7.97 -4.85 9.06
N ALA A 179 6.65 -4.74 8.91
CA ALA A 179 5.72 -5.14 9.97
C ALA A 179 5.81 -6.65 10.29
N LEU A 180 5.50 -7.01 11.54
CA LEU A 180 5.53 -8.40 12.00
C LEU A 180 4.41 -9.25 11.37
N GLU A 181 3.25 -8.64 11.12
CA GLU A 181 2.13 -9.22 10.37
C GLU A 181 1.67 -8.26 9.25
N ASN A 182 1.50 -8.77 8.04
CA ASN A 182 1.13 -7.99 6.86
C ASN A 182 -0.09 -8.61 6.18
N HIS A 183 -1.18 -7.85 6.11
CA HIS A 183 -2.38 -8.19 5.37
C HIS A 183 -2.44 -7.26 4.16
N ILE A 184 -2.02 -7.76 2.99
CA ILE A 184 -1.99 -7.00 1.74
C ILE A 184 -3.07 -7.59 0.83
N LEU A 185 -4.25 -6.97 0.84
CA LEU A 185 -5.48 -7.59 0.37
C LEU A 185 -6.18 -6.75 -0.72
N TYR A 186 -6.48 -7.34 -1.86
CA TYR A 186 -7.37 -6.74 -2.86
C TYR A 186 -6.94 -5.34 -3.32
N ASN A 187 -5.64 -5.12 -3.50
CA ASN A 187 -5.06 -3.87 -4.01
C ASN A 187 -4.80 -3.96 -5.52
N ARG A 188 -4.58 -2.81 -6.14
CA ARG A 188 -3.85 -2.69 -7.41
C ARG A 188 -2.48 -2.09 -7.15
N LEU A 189 -1.43 -2.86 -7.40
CA LEU A 189 -0.02 -2.51 -7.23
C LEU A 189 0.68 -2.67 -8.58
N THR A 190 0.56 -1.66 -9.44
CA THR A 190 0.98 -1.72 -10.84
C THR A 190 2.01 -0.65 -11.14
N GLY A 191 3.21 -1.04 -11.59
CA GLY A 191 4.27 -0.10 -11.99
C GLY A 191 3.92 0.69 -13.26
N GLU A 192 3.04 0.13 -14.08
CA GLU A 192 2.53 0.66 -15.34
C GLU A 192 3.65 0.93 -16.35
N ASP A 193 3.72 2.11 -16.94
CA ASP A 193 4.82 2.56 -17.78
C ASP A 193 5.96 3.24 -16.98
N GLY A 194 5.82 3.30 -15.66
CA GLY A 194 6.83 3.81 -14.73
C GLY A 194 8.07 2.93 -14.59
N ASN A 195 8.97 3.36 -13.71
CA ASN A 195 10.27 2.71 -13.47
C ASN A 195 10.45 2.24 -12.02
N SER A 196 9.36 1.86 -11.35
CA SER A 196 9.42 1.29 -9.99
C SER A 196 10.38 0.10 -9.93
N SER A 197 10.97 -0.15 -8.76
CA SER A 197 11.77 -1.34 -8.49
C SER A 197 10.80 -2.48 -8.14
N TYR A 198 10.68 -2.88 -6.88
CA TYR A 198 9.71 -3.89 -6.46
C TYR A 198 8.27 -3.34 -6.37
N GLU A 199 7.29 -4.11 -6.82
CA GLU A 199 5.87 -3.83 -6.56
C GLU A 199 5.53 -4.07 -5.08
N ILE A 200 6.07 -5.14 -4.48
CA ILE A 200 5.91 -5.42 -3.05
C ILE A 200 7.25 -5.89 -2.48
N ASP A 201 7.73 -5.21 -1.45
CA ASP A 201 8.89 -5.63 -0.68
C ASP A 201 8.57 -5.82 0.80
N VAL A 202 8.80 -7.05 1.28
CA VAL A 202 8.71 -7.43 2.70
C VAL A 202 10.11 -7.86 3.17
N PRO A 203 11.05 -6.91 3.30
CA PRO A 203 12.49 -7.20 3.32
C PRO A 203 12.94 -8.01 4.53
N ASN A 204 12.19 -8.02 5.63
CA ASN A 204 12.52 -8.76 6.85
C ASN A 204 11.60 -9.95 7.17
N GLY A 205 10.72 -10.30 6.23
CA GLY A 205 9.69 -11.31 6.46
C GLY A 205 8.61 -10.82 7.45
N GLY A 206 8.06 -11.73 8.25
CA GLY A 206 6.83 -11.50 9.03
C GLY A 206 5.67 -12.33 8.47
N LYS A 207 4.65 -12.61 9.28
CA LYS A 207 3.47 -13.32 8.80
C LYS A 207 2.81 -12.50 7.71
N THR A 208 2.87 -12.92 6.45
CA THR A 208 2.42 -12.13 5.31
C THR A 208 1.38 -12.87 4.49
N ILE A 209 0.25 -12.19 4.27
CA ILE A 209 -0.86 -12.65 3.45
C ILE A 209 -1.01 -11.67 2.29
N LEU A 210 -0.72 -12.15 1.07
CA LEU A 210 -1.02 -11.47 -0.17
C LEU A 210 -2.25 -12.14 -0.78
N LEU A 211 -3.41 -11.49 -0.73
CA LEU A 211 -4.68 -12.09 -1.15
C LEU A 211 -5.41 -11.22 -2.18
N GLY A 212 -5.69 -11.77 -3.36
CA GLY A 212 -6.59 -11.13 -4.32
C GLY A 212 -6.10 -9.83 -4.94
N ASN A 213 -4.79 -9.56 -4.92
CA ASN A 213 -4.21 -8.34 -5.49
C ASN A 213 -4.05 -8.44 -7.01
N LEU A 214 -4.12 -7.29 -7.68
CA LEU A 214 -3.66 -7.09 -9.05
C LEU A 214 -2.27 -6.47 -8.98
N ILE A 215 -1.26 -7.18 -9.48
CA ILE A 215 0.15 -6.79 -9.38
C ILE A 215 0.73 -6.77 -10.78
N GLN A 216 1.44 -5.70 -11.14
CA GLN A 216 2.11 -5.66 -12.44
C GLN A 216 3.47 -4.99 -12.34
N GLN A 217 4.47 -5.68 -12.90
CA GLN A 217 5.79 -5.17 -13.13
C GLN A 217 5.90 -4.54 -14.53
N GLY A 218 6.25 -3.25 -14.53
CA GLY A 218 6.40 -2.42 -15.73
C GLY A 218 7.54 -2.85 -16.65
N PRO A 219 7.48 -2.50 -17.96
CA PRO A 219 8.53 -2.84 -18.92
C PRO A 219 9.86 -2.12 -18.63
N SER A 220 9.80 -0.98 -17.94
CA SER A 220 10.94 -0.12 -17.60
C SER A 220 11.39 -0.24 -16.14
N THR A 221 10.91 -1.25 -15.41
CA THR A 221 11.25 -1.50 -14.01
C THR A 221 12.76 -1.61 -13.77
N ASP A 222 13.20 -1.10 -12.62
CA ASP A 222 14.60 -1.15 -12.20
C ASP A 222 15.06 -2.59 -11.86
N ASN A 223 14.21 -3.35 -11.15
CA ASN A 223 14.57 -4.67 -10.62
C ASN A 223 13.78 -5.82 -11.27
N GLY A 224 14.30 -7.04 -11.22
CA GLY A 224 13.62 -8.23 -11.76
C GLY A 224 12.73 -8.97 -10.77
N GLY A 225 12.80 -8.67 -9.47
CA GLY A 225 11.83 -9.19 -8.50
C GLY A 225 10.53 -8.39 -8.56
N ILE A 226 9.39 -9.05 -8.41
CA ILE A 226 8.06 -8.39 -8.35
C ILE A 226 7.60 -8.31 -6.89
N ILE A 227 7.52 -9.49 -6.25
CA ILE A 227 7.25 -9.65 -4.82
C ILE A 227 8.53 -10.17 -4.17
N THR A 228 9.13 -9.40 -3.28
CA THR A 228 10.33 -9.82 -2.52
C THR A 228 10.00 -10.09 -1.07
N TYR A 229 10.60 -11.16 -0.53
CA TYR A 229 10.36 -11.59 0.84
C TYR A 229 11.65 -12.01 1.54
N ALA A 230 11.91 -11.38 2.68
CA ALA A 230 13.07 -11.60 3.53
C ALA A 230 14.44 -11.34 2.85
N VAL A 231 14.48 -10.58 1.75
CA VAL A 231 15.68 -10.34 0.95
C VAL A 231 16.74 -9.47 1.65
N GLU A 232 16.37 -8.75 2.72
CA GLU A 232 17.30 -8.07 3.64
C GLU A 232 17.50 -8.85 4.95
N GLY A 233 17.08 -10.12 5.00
CA GLY A 233 17.25 -11.04 6.11
C GLY A 233 15.95 -11.34 6.87
N ALA A 234 15.65 -12.61 7.05
CA ALA A 234 14.49 -13.13 7.79
C ALA A 234 14.62 -12.92 9.32
N THR A 235 14.52 -11.67 9.77
CA THR A 235 14.74 -11.27 11.16
C THR A 235 13.46 -11.11 11.97
N ASN A 236 12.29 -11.05 11.32
CA ASN A 236 11.01 -11.06 12.02
C ASN A 236 10.71 -12.46 12.63
N PRO A 237 9.93 -12.54 13.73
CA PRO A 237 9.69 -13.80 14.45
C PRO A 237 8.97 -14.87 13.61
N SER A 238 8.11 -14.46 12.69
CA SER A 238 7.47 -15.35 11.71
C SER A 238 8.09 -15.14 10.33
N THR A 239 8.18 -16.23 9.56
CA THR A 239 8.60 -16.22 8.15
C THR A 239 7.52 -16.83 7.25
N SER A 240 6.28 -16.94 7.73
CA SER A 240 5.17 -17.52 6.98
C SER A 240 4.70 -16.56 5.87
N LEU A 241 4.74 -17.05 4.63
CA LEU A 241 4.27 -16.31 3.45
C LEU A 241 3.14 -17.08 2.75
N PHE A 242 2.02 -16.41 2.54
CA PHE A 242 0.87 -16.89 1.80
C PHE A 242 0.60 -15.95 0.64
N VAL A 243 0.78 -16.44 -0.59
CA VAL A 243 0.51 -15.72 -1.85
C VAL A 243 -0.65 -16.42 -2.53
N VAL A 244 -1.85 -15.85 -2.42
CA VAL A 244 -3.09 -16.55 -2.77
C VAL A 244 -4.01 -15.72 -3.65
N ASN A 245 -4.51 -16.30 -4.73
CA ASN A 245 -5.51 -15.68 -5.61
C ASN A 245 -5.12 -14.30 -6.17
N ASN A 246 -3.81 -14.02 -6.30
CA ASN A 246 -3.34 -12.78 -6.93
C ASN A 246 -3.24 -12.97 -8.45
N THR A 247 -3.43 -11.87 -9.19
CA THR A 247 -3.04 -11.79 -10.59
C THR A 247 -1.75 -11.00 -10.66
N VAL A 248 -0.68 -11.62 -11.18
CA VAL A 248 0.66 -11.03 -11.24
C VAL A 248 1.13 -11.03 -12.69
N VAL A 249 1.32 -9.84 -13.24
CA VAL A 249 1.72 -9.62 -14.63
C VAL A 249 3.16 -9.13 -14.67
N ASN A 250 3.99 -9.77 -15.48
CA ASN A 250 5.33 -9.30 -15.78
C ASN A 250 5.41 -8.82 -17.23
N ASP A 251 5.61 -7.51 -17.42
CA ASP A 251 5.84 -6.92 -18.74
C ASP A 251 7.32 -6.61 -18.99
N ARG A 252 8.21 -6.94 -18.05
CA ARG A 252 9.66 -6.76 -18.19
C ARG A 252 10.22 -7.66 -19.30
N PRO A 253 10.82 -7.10 -20.37
CA PRO A 253 11.30 -7.89 -21.52
C PRO A 253 12.38 -8.91 -21.17
N ASN A 254 13.20 -8.61 -20.16
CA ASN A 254 14.34 -9.44 -19.74
C ASN A 254 13.94 -10.57 -18.79
N GLY A 255 12.64 -10.83 -18.60
CA GLY A 255 12.13 -11.75 -17.60
C GLY A 255 12.23 -11.19 -16.18
N GLY A 256 11.82 -12.01 -15.21
CA GLY A 256 11.80 -11.63 -13.80
C GLY A 256 11.44 -12.81 -12.91
N THR A 257 11.22 -12.51 -11.64
CA THR A 257 10.83 -13.47 -10.61
C THR A 257 9.57 -12.94 -9.94
N PHE A 258 8.47 -13.67 -10.10
CA PHE A 258 7.18 -13.27 -9.55
C PHE A 258 7.23 -13.22 -8.02
N VAL A 259 7.74 -14.27 -7.38
CA VAL A 259 7.92 -14.35 -5.92
C VAL A 259 9.37 -14.70 -5.58
N ASN A 260 10.15 -13.70 -5.19
CA ASN A 260 11.56 -13.84 -4.83
C ASN A 260 11.72 -13.95 -3.30
N ILE A 261 12.02 -15.15 -2.82
CA ILE A 261 12.12 -15.49 -1.41
C ILE A 261 13.58 -15.79 -1.07
N ALA A 262 14.08 -15.17 0.00
CA ALA A 262 15.40 -15.47 0.55
C ALA A 262 15.47 -16.86 1.22
N SER A 263 16.69 -17.32 1.50
CA SER A 263 16.90 -18.55 2.27
C SER A 263 16.51 -18.37 3.75
N GLY A 264 16.27 -19.49 4.46
CA GLY A 264 15.91 -19.47 5.87
C GLY A 264 14.45 -19.11 6.16
N VAL A 265 13.62 -19.04 5.13
CA VAL A 265 12.18 -18.80 5.19
C VAL A 265 11.44 -20.13 5.18
N ALA A 266 10.34 -20.25 5.96
CA ALA A 266 9.49 -21.43 5.92
C ALA A 266 8.91 -21.65 4.51
N PRO A 267 8.54 -22.88 4.10
CA PRO A 267 7.90 -23.12 2.82
C PRO A 267 6.70 -22.21 2.59
N ALA A 268 6.77 -21.35 1.58
CA ALA A 268 5.69 -20.46 1.21
C ALA A 268 4.51 -21.24 0.62
N VAL A 269 3.30 -20.75 0.86
CA VAL A 269 2.08 -21.24 0.22
C VAL A 269 1.76 -20.31 -0.94
N VAL A 270 1.91 -20.82 -2.16
CA VAL A 270 1.64 -20.08 -3.40
C VAL A 270 0.49 -20.79 -4.10
N ARG A 271 -0.74 -20.27 -3.96
CA ARG A 271 -1.95 -20.94 -4.45
C ARG A 271 -2.86 -20.08 -5.30
N ASN A 272 -3.49 -20.68 -6.30
CA ASN A 272 -4.54 -20.05 -7.12
C ASN A 272 -4.12 -18.71 -7.75
N ASN A 273 -2.83 -18.44 -7.90
CA ASN A 273 -2.36 -17.21 -8.52
C ASN A 273 -2.32 -17.38 -10.03
N LEU A 274 -2.52 -16.27 -10.71
CA LEU A 274 -2.37 -16.18 -12.16
C LEU A 274 -1.09 -15.40 -12.48
N PHE A 275 -0.14 -16.07 -13.10
CA PHE A 275 1.16 -15.51 -13.49
C PHE A 275 1.22 -15.34 -15.01
N VAL A 276 1.28 -14.09 -15.48
CA VAL A 276 1.30 -13.79 -16.93
C VAL A 276 2.58 -13.06 -17.28
N GLY A 277 3.27 -13.50 -18.34
CA GLY A 277 4.55 -12.95 -18.77
C GLY A 277 5.75 -13.84 -18.43
N PRO A 278 6.96 -13.46 -18.88
CA PRO A 278 8.16 -14.26 -18.68
C PRO A 278 8.60 -14.23 -17.21
N GLY A 279 9.04 -15.37 -16.67
CA GLY A 279 9.67 -15.39 -15.35
C GLY A 279 9.52 -16.67 -14.58
N THR A 280 10.18 -16.71 -13.43
CA THR A 280 10.10 -17.80 -12.45
C THR A 280 9.00 -17.51 -11.45
N ILE A 281 8.07 -18.45 -11.23
CA ILE A 281 6.96 -18.29 -10.27
C ILE A 281 7.50 -17.99 -8.87
N VAL A 282 8.38 -18.85 -8.35
CA VAL A 282 8.94 -18.72 -7.01
C VAL A 282 10.35 -19.29 -6.94
N THR A 283 11.25 -18.63 -6.22
CA THR A 283 12.66 -19.07 -6.07
C THR A 283 12.85 -20.21 -5.07
N GLN A 284 11.93 -20.35 -4.12
CA GLN A 284 11.97 -21.35 -3.08
C GLN A 284 11.51 -22.72 -3.62
N GLN A 285 12.42 -23.70 -3.65
CA GLN A 285 12.20 -25.01 -4.25
C GLN A 285 11.12 -25.84 -3.54
N ASP A 286 11.01 -25.71 -2.22
CA ASP A 286 10.06 -26.43 -1.37
C ASP A 286 8.76 -25.66 -1.12
N ALA A 287 8.52 -24.55 -1.83
CA ALA A 287 7.25 -23.83 -1.78
C ALA A 287 6.09 -24.74 -2.22
N VAL A 288 4.97 -24.68 -1.49
CA VAL A 288 3.74 -25.40 -1.81
C VAL A 288 3.01 -24.65 -2.92
N GLN A 289 3.01 -25.24 -4.12
CA GLN A 289 2.41 -24.65 -5.33
C GLN A 289 1.21 -25.47 -5.81
N GLU A 290 0.00 -24.92 -5.72
CA GLU A 290 -1.24 -25.61 -6.12
C GLU A 290 -2.22 -24.63 -6.77
N GLY A 291 -2.97 -25.08 -7.79
CA GLY A 291 -3.98 -24.26 -8.46
C GLY A 291 -3.47 -23.01 -9.21
N ASN A 292 -2.14 -22.77 -9.24
CA ASN A 292 -1.58 -21.64 -9.99
C ASN A 292 -1.66 -21.91 -11.50
N VAL A 293 -1.85 -20.84 -12.27
CA VAL A 293 -1.83 -20.86 -13.73
C VAL A 293 -0.73 -19.92 -14.21
N GLN A 294 0.14 -20.41 -15.09
CA GLN A 294 1.14 -19.59 -15.77
C GLN A 294 0.94 -19.67 -17.29
N GLY A 295 0.87 -18.53 -17.96
CA GLY A 295 0.70 -18.46 -19.41
C GLY A 295 -0.25 -17.34 -19.83
N ASP A 296 -0.80 -17.46 -21.04
CA ASP A 296 -1.82 -16.52 -21.51
C ASP A 296 -3.14 -16.75 -20.77
N ALA A 297 -3.59 -15.71 -20.07
CA ALA A 297 -4.82 -15.72 -19.29
C ALA A 297 -6.07 -15.34 -20.10
N MET A 298 -5.92 -14.82 -21.32
CA MET A 298 -7.01 -14.18 -22.08
C MET A 298 -7.69 -13.06 -21.26
N PHE A 299 -6.93 -12.01 -20.92
CA PHE A 299 -7.47 -10.84 -20.22
C PHE A 299 -8.39 -9.99 -21.11
N VAL A 300 -9.38 -9.32 -20.52
CA VAL A 300 -10.28 -8.39 -21.22
C VAL A 300 -9.49 -7.27 -21.89
N ASP A 301 -8.62 -6.59 -21.14
CA ASP A 301 -7.70 -5.59 -21.68
C ASP A 301 -6.43 -5.51 -20.83
N LYS A 302 -5.40 -6.28 -21.23
CA LYS A 302 -4.11 -6.28 -20.54
C LYS A 302 -3.44 -4.89 -20.58
N ALA A 303 -3.55 -4.17 -21.69
CA ALA A 303 -2.86 -2.89 -21.89
C ALA A 303 -3.50 -1.77 -21.05
N GLY A 304 -4.81 -1.83 -20.84
CA GLY A 304 -5.54 -0.97 -19.91
C GLY A 304 -5.57 -1.46 -18.45
N PHE A 305 -4.78 -2.47 -18.11
CA PHE A 305 -4.71 -3.08 -16.76
C PHE A 305 -6.04 -3.68 -16.28
N ASP A 306 -6.93 -4.05 -17.20
CA ASP A 306 -8.14 -4.81 -16.91
C ASP A 306 -7.85 -6.31 -17.03
N TYR A 307 -7.45 -6.88 -15.89
CA TYR A 307 -7.08 -8.29 -15.76
C TYR A 307 -8.26 -9.22 -15.49
N ARG A 308 -9.49 -8.79 -15.75
CA ARG A 308 -10.63 -9.71 -15.76
C ARG A 308 -10.43 -10.73 -16.89
N LEU A 309 -10.84 -11.97 -16.64
CA LEU A 309 -10.73 -13.06 -17.61
C LEU A 309 -11.85 -12.98 -18.65
N GLN A 310 -11.52 -13.21 -19.91
CA GLN A 310 -12.51 -13.42 -20.96
C GLN A 310 -13.18 -14.80 -20.82
N VAL A 311 -14.37 -14.93 -21.42
CA VAL A 311 -15.05 -16.23 -21.56
C VAL A 311 -14.13 -17.21 -22.28
N GLY A 312 -13.98 -18.41 -21.73
CA GLY A 312 -13.12 -19.46 -22.28
C GLY A 312 -11.66 -19.37 -21.86
N SER A 313 -11.29 -18.44 -20.98
CA SER A 313 -9.95 -18.35 -20.41
C SER A 313 -9.50 -19.69 -19.82
N PRO A 314 -8.24 -20.12 -20.06
CA PRO A 314 -7.70 -21.36 -19.51
C PRO A 314 -7.49 -21.31 -17.98
N ALA A 315 -7.65 -20.13 -17.37
CA ALA A 315 -7.50 -19.92 -15.93
C ALA A 315 -8.80 -20.13 -15.14
N VAL A 316 -9.96 -20.15 -15.81
CA VAL A 316 -11.27 -20.41 -15.18
C VAL A 316 -11.31 -21.84 -14.62
N ASP A 317 -11.89 -22.01 -13.43
CA ASP A 317 -12.06 -23.29 -12.71
C ASP A 317 -10.76 -24.06 -12.42
N ARG A 318 -9.61 -23.37 -12.38
CA ARG A 318 -8.31 -24.00 -12.09
C ARG A 318 -7.89 -23.95 -10.64
N GLY A 319 -8.63 -23.22 -9.80
CA GLY A 319 -8.32 -23.07 -8.39
C GLY A 319 -8.44 -24.38 -7.61
N VAL A 320 -7.84 -24.37 -6.42
CA VAL A 320 -8.06 -25.35 -5.34
C VAL A 320 -8.60 -24.62 -4.11
N LEU A 321 -9.10 -25.35 -3.11
CA LEU A 321 -9.53 -24.73 -1.85
C LEU A 321 -8.36 -23.93 -1.23
N PRO A 322 -8.52 -22.60 -1.02
CA PRO A 322 -7.43 -21.75 -0.54
C PRO A 322 -6.89 -22.13 0.85
N GLY A 323 -7.79 -22.60 1.72
CA GLY A 323 -7.48 -23.00 3.09
C GLY A 323 -7.35 -21.81 4.05
N GLN A 324 -6.44 -21.91 5.01
CA GLN A 324 -6.21 -20.88 6.02
C GLN A 324 -4.72 -20.54 6.17
N ALA A 325 -4.44 -19.29 6.55
CA ALA A 325 -3.14 -18.77 6.94
C ALA A 325 -3.13 -18.51 8.45
N GLU A 326 -2.78 -19.53 9.24
CA GLU A 326 -2.65 -19.41 10.71
C GLU A 326 -3.88 -18.76 11.35
N GLY A 327 -5.07 -19.29 11.04
CA GLY A 327 -6.37 -18.80 11.52
C GLY A 327 -7.03 -17.72 10.66
N PHE A 328 -6.35 -17.20 9.62
CA PHE A 328 -6.96 -16.31 8.63
C PHE A 328 -7.56 -17.12 7.47
N ASP A 329 -8.82 -16.89 7.12
CA ASP A 329 -9.50 -17.52 5.97
C ASP A 329 -8.98 -16.96 4.65
N LEU A 330 -8.42 -17.82 3.80
CA LEU A 330 -7.83 -17.42 2.52
C LEU A 330 -8.85 -17.41 1.36
N THR A 331 -10.12 -17.65 1.63
CA THR A 331 -11.19 -17.55 0.62
C THR A 331 -11.36 -16.09 0.18
N PRO A 332 -11.14 -15.74 -1.10
CA PRO A 332 -11.27 -14.36 -1.56
C PRO A 332 -12.71 -13.86 -1.44
N ARG A 333 -12.93 -12.76 -0.71
CA ARG A 333 -14.27 -12.18 -0.49
C ARG A 333 -14.57 -10.94 -1.31
N TYR A 334 -13.54 -10.33 -1.89
CA TYR A 334 -13.64 -9.09 -2.63
C TYR A 334 -12.77 -9.15 -3.88
N HIS A 335 -13.11 -8.31 -4.86
CA HIS A 335 -12.24 -7.95 -5.98
C HIS A 335 -12.00 -6.45 -5.95
N TYR A 336 -10.78 -6.05 -6.30
CA TYR A 336 -10.43 -4.65 -6.48
C TYR A 336 -11.27 -4.01 -7.60
N VAL A 337 -11.67 -2.76 -7.38
CA VAL A 337 -12.35 -1.90 -8.35
C VAL A 337 -11.58 -0.59 -8.47
N HIS A 338 -11.19 -0.24 -9.68
CA HIS A 338 -10.47 1.00 -9.97
C HIS A 338 -11.38 2.23 -9.72
N PRO A 339 -10.89 3.35 -9.13
CA PRO A 339 -9.49 3.67 -8.86
C PRO A 339 -8.91 3.25 -7.51
N ALA A 340 -9.68 3.10 -6.43
CA ALA A 340 -9.17 2.59 -5.14
C ALA A 340 -10.36 2.10 -4.33
N SER A 341 -10.94 0.98 -4.78
CA SER A 341 -12.19 0.45 -4.25
C SER A 341 -12.24 -1.06 -4.33
N ALA A 342 -13.34 -1.63 -3.86
CA ALA A 342 -13.61 -3.04 -3.94
C ALA A 342 -15.10 -3.35 -4.01
N VAL A 343 -15.40 -4.51 -4.58
CA VAL A 343 -16.75 -5.08 -4.62
C VAL A 343 -16.71 -6.49 -4.06
N GLY A 344 -17.78 -6.90 -3.38
CA GLY A 344 -17.91 -8.27 -2.89
C GLY A 344 -17.85 -9.26 -4.06
N ARG A 345 -17.10 -10.35 -3.88
CA ARG A 345 -17.05 -11.45 -4.84
C ARG A 345 -18.33 -12.27 -4.72
N MET A 346 -19.00 -12.52 -5.84
CA MET A 346 -20.05 -13.53 -5.90
C MET A 346 -19.37 -14.88 -6.08
N THR A 347 -19.58 -15.79 -5.13
CA THR A 347 -19.13 -17.18 -5.23
C THR A 347 -19.99 -17.91 -6.25
N VAL A 348 -19.34 -18.40 -7.31
CA VAL A 348 -19.95 -19.29 -8.30
C VAL A 348 -19.32 -20.66 -8.07
N ASP A 349 -19.99 -21.50 -7.27
CA ASP A 349 -19.52 -22.81 -6.81
C ASP A 349 -18.33 -22.81 -5.80
N THR A 350 -17.83 -23.99 -5.44
CA THR A 350 -17.05 -24.24 -4.20
C THR A 350 -15.64 -23.60 -4.14
N VAL A 351 -15.11 -23.10 -5.25
CA VAL A 351 -13.69 -22.70 -5.37
C VAL A 351 -13.49 -21.25 -5.86
N ASP A 352 -14.57 -20.58 -6.31
CA ASP A 352 -14.52 -19.19 -6.77
C ASP A 352 -14.93 -18.17 -5.69
#